data_AF-A0A662GAR2-F1
#
_entry.id   AF-A0A662GAR2-F1
#
_cell.length_a   1.000
_cell.length_b   1.000
_cell.length_c   1.000
_cell.angle_alpha   90.00
_cell.angle_beta   90.00
_cell.angle_gamma   90.00
#
_symmetry.space_group_name_H-M   'P 1'
#
loop_
_entity.id
_entity.type
_entity.pdbx_description
1 polymer ?
#
loop_
_entity_poly.entity_id
_entity_poly.type
_entity_poly.pdbx_seq_one_letter_code
_entity_poly.pdbx_strand_id
1 'polypeptide(L)' 'MKGKWRDYFRKDPDGYYVAKIDKKYAYMIDNDFIKINLGSHILIKTKSRSKFMKLLRKIGLI' A
#
# COMPACT_ATOMS: atom_id res chain seq x y z
N MET A 1 -11.28 17.78 -0.29
CA MET A 1 -10.19 16.98 -0.89
C MET A 1 -10.68 15.56 -1.19
N LYS A 2 -11.39 15.34 -2.31
CA LYS A 2 -11.84 14.01 -2.79
C LYS A 2 -11.08 13.70 -4.09
N GLY A 3 -9.84 13.18 -4.00
CA GLY A 3 -9.03 12.96 -5.20
C GLY A 3 -7.94 11.89 -5.06
N LYS A 4 -7.08 11.99 -4.05
CA LYS A 4 -5.86 11.14 -3.97
C LYS A 4 -6.07 9.66 -3.64
N TRP A 5 -7.25 9.29 -3.16
CA TRP A 5 -7.50 7.97 -2.56
C TRP A 5 -7.75 6.93 -3.63
N ARG A 6 -8.48 7.33 -4.69
CA ARG A 6 -8.80 6.50 -5.85
C ARG A 6 -7.55 5.98 -6.58
N ASP A 7 -6.43 6.71 -6.51
CA ASP A 7 -5.16 6.26 -7.10
C ASP A 7 -4.56 5.05 -6.39
N TYR A 8 -4.85 4.85 -5.10
CA TYR A 8 -4.43 3.67 -4.34
C TYR A 8 -5.35 2.45 -4.53
N PHE A 9 -6.48 2.60 -5.24
CA PHE A 9 -7.45 1.52 -5.50
C PHE A 9 -7.26 0.84 -6.86
N ARG A 10 -6.22 1.18 -7.61
CA ARG A 10 -5.95 0.51 -8.87
C ARG A 10 -5.52 -0.92 -8.53
N LYS A 11 -6.41 -1.90 -8.77
CA LYS A 11 -5.98 -3.30 -8.75
C LYS A 11 -4.96 -3.47 -9.86
N ASP A 12 -3.86 -4.14 -9.60
CA ASP A 12 -3.02 -4.61 -10.69
C ASP A 12 -3.78 -5.66 -11.52
N PRO A 13 -3.30 -6.03 -12.73
CA PRO A 13 -3.98 -7.02 -13.57
C PRO A 13 -4.25 -8.36 -12.85
N ASP A 14 -3.43 -8.69 -11.84
CA ASP A 14 -3.54 -9.90 -11.02
C ASP A 14 -4.53 -9.76 -9.84
N GLY A 15 -5.18 -8.59 -9.71
CA GLY A 15 -6.22 -8.31 -8.73
C GLY A 15 -5.74 -7.83 -7.36
N TYR A 16 -4.46 -7.48 -7.20
CA TYR A 16 -3.90 -6.98 -5.94
C TYR A 16 -4.16 -5.49 -5.75
N TYR A 17 -4.47 -5.09 -4.51
CA TYR A 17 -4.36 -3.71 -4.08
C TYR A 17 -2.89 -3.32 -3.95
N VAL A 18 -2.50 -2.19 -4.54
CA VAL A 18 -1.13 -1.72 -4.61
C VAL A 18 -0.99 -0.31 -4.06
N ALA A 19 0.08 -0.06 -3.30
CA ALA A 19 0.46 1.28 -2.89
C ALA A 19 1.98 1.43 -2.92
N LYS A 20 2.44 2.60 -3.38
CA LYS A 20 3.83 3.03 -3.23
C LYS A 20 3.96 3.80 -1.93
N ILE A 21 4.78 3.31 -1.01
CA ILE A 21 4.97 3.87 0.33
C ILE A 21 6.43 4.33 0.46
N ASP A 22 6.65 5.48 1.09
CA ASP A 22 8.00 5.94 1.46
C ASP A 22 8.67 4.90 2.38
N LYS A 23 9.93 4.56 2.09
CA LYS A 23 10.66 3.53 2.81
C LYS A 23 10.80 3.82 4.31
N LYS A 24 10.66 5.08 4.75
CA LYS A 24 10.62 5.42 6.19
C LYS A 24 9.49 4.71 6.94
N TYR A 25 8.40 4.32 6.28
CA TYR A 25 7.28 3.59 6.89
C TYR A 25 7.40 2.06 6.77
N ALA A 26 8.53 1.54 6.27
CA ALA A 26 8.72 0.10 6.03
C ALA A 26 8.44 -0.77 7.26
N TYR A 27 8.84 -0.30 8.44
CA TYR A 27 8.66 -0.99 9.71
C TYR A 27 7.19 -1.16 10.12
N MET A 28 6.26 -0.40 9.54
CA MET A 28 4.83 -0.48 9.83
C MET A 28 4.11 -1.50 8.95
N ILE A 29 4.76 -2.02 7.90
CA ILE A 29 4.19 -2.92 6.90
C ILE A 29 4.34 -4.37 7.37
N ASP A 30 3.23 -5.05 7.60
CA ASP A 30 3.20 -6.44 8.03
C ASP A 30 3.78 -7.39 6.96
N ASN A 31 4.22 -8.59 7.36
CA ASN A 31 4.83 -9.57 6.46
C ASN A 31 3.85 -10.22 5.47
N ASP A 32 2.55 -10.08 5.73
CA ASP A 32 1.48 -10.58 4.86
C ASP A 32 1.33 -9.80 3.54
N PHE A 33 2.07 -8.70 3.38
CA PHE A 33 2.14 -7.93 2.15
C PHE A 33 3.32 -8.42 1.30
N ILE A 34 3.11 -8.48 0.00
CA ILE A 34 4.22 -8.58 -0.95
C ILE A 34 4.92 -7.21 -0.95
N LYS A 35 6.22 -7.17 -0.67
CA LYS A 35 7.01 -5.94 -0.58
C LYS A 35 8.06 -5.94 -1.69
N ILE A 36 8.04 -4.94 -2.55
CA ILE A 36 9.04 -4.75 -3.61
C ILE A 36 9.78 -3.44 -3.33
N ASN A 37 11.08 -3.53 -3.11
CA ASN A 37 11.93 -2.38 -2.78
C ASN A 37 12.29 -1.61 -4.08
N LEU A 38 11.95 -0.32 -4.14
CA LEU A 38 12.20 0.58 -5.26
C LEU A 38 13.18 1.71 -4.87
N GLY A 39 14.12 1.41 -3.98
CA GLY A 39 15.10 2.38 -3.49
C GLY A 39 14.55 3.25 -2.36
N SER A 40 14.08 4.45 -2.67
CA SER A 40 13.49 5.39 -1.69
C SER A 40 12.05 5.02 -1.27
N HIS A 41 11.45 4.06 -1.97
CA HIS A 41 10.08 3.63 -1.73
C HIS A 41 9.98 2.11 -1.68
N ILE A 42 8.88 1.61 -1.13
CA ILE A 42 8.47 0.22 -1.17
C ILE A 42 7.09 0.16 -1.84
N LEU A 43 6.98 -0.64 -2.89
CA LEU A 43 5.68 -1.01 -3.44
C LEU A 43 5.14 -2.19 -2.64
N ILE A 44 3.98 -2.01 -2.03
CA ILE A 44 3.25 -3.07 -1.34
C ILE A 44 2.15 -3.63 -2.22
N LYS A 45 1.91 -4.94 -2.14
CA LYS A 45 0.74 -5.59 -2.75
C LYS A 45 0.02 -6.51 -1.76
N THR A 46 -1.31 -6.53 -1.82
CA THR A 46 -2.12 -7.54 -1.11
C THR A 46 -3.44 -7.80 -1.85
N LYS A 47 -3.97 -9.03 -1.77
CA LYS A 47 -5.34 -9.32 -2.26
C LYS A 47 -6.42 -8.90 -1.25
N SER A 48 -6.05 -8.65 0.02
CA SER A 48 -7.01 -8.28 1.06
C SER A 48 -7.21 -6.76 1.13
N ARG A 49 -8.40 -6.30 0.70
CA ARG A 49 -8.80 -4.90 0.82
C ARG A 49 -8.73 -4.40 2.27
N SER A 50 -9.20 -5.21 3.22
CA SER A 50 -9.25 -4.82 4.63
C SER A 50 -7.85 -4.60 5.21
N LYS A 51 -6.89 -5.50 4.92
CA LYS A 51 -5.50 -5.32 5.33
C LYS A 51 -4.90 -4.07 4.68
N PHE A 52 -5.12 -3.88 3.39
CA PHE A 52 -4.66 -2.69 2.66
C PHE A 52 -5.16 -1.39 3.31
N MET A 53 -6.47 -1.29 3.57
CA MET A 53 -7.05 -0.11 4.24
C MET A 53 -6.52 0.09 5.65
N LYS A 54 -6.31 -0.99 6.42
CA LYS A 54 -5.77 -0.91 7.78
C LYS A 54 -4.36 -0.33 7.76
N LEU A 55 -3.52 -0.78 6.82
CA LEU A 55 -2.16 -0.27 6.66
C LEU A 55 -2.17 1.20 6.24
N LEU A 56 -2.96 1.58 5.24
CA LEU A 56 -3.04 2.96 4.78
C LEU A 56 -3.47 3.95 5.89
N ARG A 57 -4.40 3.54 6.77
CA ARG A 57 -4.79 4.32 7.97
C ARG A 57 -3.67 4.41 8.99
N LYS A 58 -2.99 3.28 9.24
CA LYS A 58 -1.86 3.19 10.17
C LYS A 58 -0.73 4.15 9.81
N ILE A 59 -0.49 4.36 8.51
CA ILE A 59 0.56 5.29 8.01
C ILE A 59 0.04 6.71 7.75
N GLY A 60 -1.24 7.01 8.01
CA GLY A 60 -1.82 8.35 7.88
C GLY A 60 -1.96 8.87 6.45
N LEU A 61 -1.91 7.99 5.44
CA LEU A 61 -2.32 8.34 4.07
C LEU A 61 -3.85 8.34 3.93
N ILE A 62 -4.44 7.46 4.75
CA ILE A 62 -5.79 7.03 5.06
C ILE A 62 -6.61 7.76 6.12
#